data_AF-A0ABD1ARN4-F1
#
_entry.id   AF-A0ABD1ARN4-F1
#
_cell.length_a   1.000
_cell.length_b   1.000
_cell.length_c   1.000
_cell.angle_alpha   90.00
_cell.angle_beta   90.00
_cell.angle_gamma   90.00
#
_symmetry.space_group_name_H-M   'P 1'
#
loop_
_entity.id
_entity.type
_entity.pdbx_description
1 polymer ?
#
loop_
_entity_poly.entity_id
_entity_poly.type
_entity_poly.pdbx_seq_one_letter_code
_entity_poly.pdbx_strand_id
1 'polypeptide(L)'
;MRLGKIMEGLKSKIKARIRMRKRSSLSSSSSSSSSSSSSSTYEKIEKSESMRFELRSRKANKIIQETLQIADSPRSRTYAF
;
A
#
# COMPACT_ATOMS: atom_id res chain seq x y z
N MET A 1 0.25 -3.84 -49.15
CA MET A 1 -0.46 -2.86 -48.29
C MET A 1 0.46 -2.33 -47.19
N ARG A 2 1.05 -1.14 -47.37
CA ARG A 2 2.00 -0.54 -46.40
C ARG A 2 1.37 -0.30 -45.01
N LEU A 3 0.05 -0.05 -44.96
CA LEU A 3 -0.70 0.15 -43.72
C LEU A 3 -0.78 -1.10 -42.84
N GLY A 4 -0.86 -2.30 -43.42
CA GLY A 4 -0.98 -3.55 -42.64
C GLY A 4 0.24 -3.79 -41.75
N LYS A 5 1.45 -3.52 -42.27
CA LYS A 5 2.70 -3.63 -41.51
C LYS A 5 2.79 -2.60 -40.37
N ILE A 6 2.27 -1.40 -40.61
CA ILE A 6 2.21 -0.31 -39.61
C ILE A 6 1.24 -0.67 -38.49
N MET A 7 0.07 -1.21 -38.84
CA MET A 7 -0.94 -1.67 -37.88
C MET A 7 -0.41 -2.81 -36.99
N GLU A 8 0.27 -3.79 -37.57
CA GLU A 8 0.85 -4.90 -36.81
C GLU A 8 1.94 -4.42 -35.83
N GLY A 9 2.73 -3.43 -36.22
CA GLY A 9 3.67 -2.73 -35.32
C GLY A 9 2.97 -2.02 -34.16
N LEU A 10 1.81 -1.39 -34.40
CA LEU A 10 1.03 -0.74 -33.37
C LEU A 10 0.43 -1.74 -32.37
N LYS A 11 -0.15 -2.84 -32.88
CA LYS A 11 -0.73 -3.92 -32.05
C LYS A 11 0.32 -4.58 -31.17
N SER A 12 1.50 -4.88 -31.72
CA SER A 12 2.60 -5.47 -30.96
C SER A 12 3.13 -4.53 -29.87
N LYS A 13 3.19 -3.21 -30.13
CA LYS A 13 3.56 -2.20 -29.11
C LYS A 13 2.55 -2.12 -27.98
N ILE A 14 1.25 -2.16 -28.27
CA ILE A 14 0.17 -2.16 -27.27
C ILE A 14 0.22 -3.44 -26.42
N LYS A 15 0.37 -4.60 -27.05
CA LYS A 15 0.46 -5.91 -26.37
C LYS A 15 1.67 -5.99 -25.42
N ALA A 16 2.83 -5.45 -25.83
CA ALA A 16 4.02 -5.38 -24.98
C ALA A 16 3.78 -4.51 -23.73
N ARG A 17 3.15 -3.33 -23.88
CA ARG A 17 2.84 -2.44 -22.75
C ARG A 17 1.89 -3.09 -21.73
N ILE A 18 0.87 -3.82 -22.19
CA ILE A 18 -0.07 -4.53 -21.29
C ILE A 18 0.64 -5.65 -20.53
N ARG A 19 1.52 -6.43 -21.18
CA ARG A 19 2.30 -7.49 -20.49
C ARG A 19 3.20 -6.95 -19.39
N MET A 20 3.85 -5.80 -19.59
CA MET A 20 4.74 -5.20 -18.59
C MET A 20 3.97 -4.73 -17.33
N ARG A 21 2.72 -4.26 -17.48
CA ARG A 21 1.87 -3.88 -16.34
C ARG A 21 1.45 -5.06 -15.46
N LYS A 22 1.32 -6.27 -16.03
CA LYS A 22 0.98 -7.48 -15.27
C LYS A 22 2.18 -8.05 -14.48
N ARG A 23 3.41 -7.68 -14.86
CA ARG A 23 4.64 -8.12 -14.17
C ARG A 23 5.08 -7.19 -13.03
N SER A 24 4.63 -5.94 -13.01
CA SER A 24 4.94 -4.99 -11.93
C SER A 24 4.11 -5.18 -10.65
N SER A 25 3.12 -6.08 -10.65
CA SER A 25 2.39 -6.47 -9.43
C SER A 25 2.97 -7.72 -8.74
N LEU A 26 4.08 -8.27 -9.26
CA LEU A 26 4.71 -9.51 -8.79
C LEU A 26 6.25 -9.37 -8.82
N SER A 27 6.78 -8.35 -8.13
CA SER A 27 8.17 -8.35 -7.66
C SER A 27 8.19 -7.95 -6.20
N SER A 28 8.39 -8.97 -5.38
CA SER A 28 8.72 -9.01 -3.97
C SER A 28 9.68 -7.91 -3.49
N SER A 29 9.34 -7.34 -2.32
CA SER A 29 10.26 -6.95 -1.25
C SER A 29 11.58 -6.30 -1.66
N SER A 30 11.60 -4.97 -1.72
CA SER A 30 12.78 -4.18 -1.35
C SER A 30 12.32 -2.95 -0.57
N SER A 31 12.68 -2.93 0.70
CA SER A 31 12.75 -1.74 1.52
C SER A 31 13.67 -0.72 0.83
N SER A 32 13.12 0.39 0.37
CA SER A 32 13.93 1.58 0.08
C SER A 32 13.09 2.85 0.23
N SER A 33 13.48 3.61 1.24
CA SER A 33 13.09 4.97 1.57
C SER A 33 13.50 5.96 0.47
N SER A 34 12.60 6.86 0.09
CA SER A 34 12.92 8.19 -0.48
C SER A 34 11.66 9.07 -0.40
N SER A 35 11.48 9.91 0.63
CA SER A 35 12.08 11.24 0.90
C SER A 35 11.41 12.38 0.13
N SER A 36 10.45 13.07 0.77
CA SER A 36 10.21 14.52 0.56
C SER A 36 9.16 15.08 1.54
N SER A 37 9.61 15.53 2.71
CA SER A 37 9.21 16.81 3.33
C SER A 37 9.75 16.86 4.76
N SER A 38 10.68 17.79 4.96
CA SER A 38 11.30 18.15 6.23
C SER A 38 10.28 18.77 7.19
N SER A 39 9.86 18.01 8.20
CA SER A 39 9.29 18.54 9.45
C SER A 39 9.39 17.45 10.51
N SER A 40 10.35 17.60 11.44
CA SER A 40 10.73 16.64 12.50
C SER A 40 10.88 15.20 12.02
N THR A 41 12.12 14.74 11.84
CA THR A 41 12.47 13.41 11.35
C THR A 41 11.99 12.32 12.31
N TYR A 42 10.71 11.96 12.20
CA TYR A 42 10.17 10.77 12.84
C TYR A 42 10.86 9.56 12.22
N GLU A 43 11.65 8.87 13.03
CA GLU A 43 12.22 7.58 12.65
C GLU A 43 11.08 6.56 12.59
N LYS A 44 10.81 6.08 11.37
CA LYS A 44 9.78 5.07 11.15
C LYS A 44 10.32 3.73 11.63
N ILE A 45 9.81 3.25 12.76
CA ILE A 45 10.14 1.93 13.28
C ILE A 45 9.36 0.87 12.49
N GLU A 46 10.06 -0.15 11.99
CA GLU A 46 9.41 -1.29 11.36
C GLU A 46 8.73 -2.20 12.40
N LYS A 47 7.59 -2.78 12.03
CA LYS A 47 6.91 -3.76 12.88
C LYS A 47 7.65 -5.09 12.84
N SER A 48 7.89 -5.71 13.99
CA SER A 48 8.41 -7.08 14.09
C SER A 48 7.42 -8.11 13.55
N GLU A 49 7.90 -9.31 13.21
CA GLU A 49 7.04 -10.41 12.73
C GLU A 49 5.99 -10.85 13.76
N SER A 50 6.34 -10.89 15.06
CA SER A 50 5.40 -11.19 16.14
C SER A 50 4.27 -10.17 16.19
N MET A 51 4.60 -8.88 16.14
CA MET A 51 3.63 -7.79 16.15
C MET A 51 2.73 -7.84 14.91
N ARG A 52 3.28 -8.17 13.73
CA ARG A 52 2.49 -8.35 12.50
C ARG A 52 1.48 -9.49 12.65
N PHE A 53 1.85 -10.59 13.29
CA PHE A 53 0.95 -11.71 13.53
C PHE A 53 -0.17 -11.34 14.52
N GLU A 54 0.17 -10.68 15.62
CA GLU A 54 -0.80 -10.24 16.63
C GLU A 54 -1.82 -9.25 16.05
N LEU A 55 -1.37 -8.27 15.25
CA LEU A 55 -2.24 -7.28 14.60
C LEU A 55 -3.19 -7.88 13.55
N ARG A 56 -2.89 -9.08 13.02
CA ARG A 56 -3.82 -9.81 12.13
C ARG A 56 -5.00 -10.43 12.88
N SER A 57 -4.95 -10.50 14.21
CA SER A 57 -6.06 -11.04 15.01
C SER A 57 -7.33 -10.19 14.87
N ARG A 58 -8.51 -10.84 14.83
CA ARG A 58 -9.81 -10.15 14.82
C ARG A 58 -10.01 -9.29 16.07
N LYS A 59 -9.53 -9.76 17.23
CA LYS A 59 -9.65 -9.03 18.50
C LYS A 59 -8.84 -7.73 18.47
N ALA A 60 -7.61 -7.79 17.97
CA ALA A 60 -6.76 -6.61 17.83
C ALA A 60 -7.41 -5.57 16.89
N ASN A 61 -7.91 -6.02 15.73
CA ASN A 61 -8.59 -5.13 14.79
C ASN A 61 -9.84 -4.47 15.37
N LYS A 62 -10.64 -5.22 16.14
CA LYS A 62 -11.81 -4.67 16.83
C LYS A 62 -11.43 -3.54 17.78
N ILE A 63 -10.43 -3.76 18.63
CA ILE A 63 -9.94 -2.75 19.58
C ILE A 63 -9.45 -1.50 18.83
N ILE A 64 -8.64 -1.70 17.78
CA ILE A 64 -8.12 -0.59 16.97
C ILE A 64 -9.26 0.23 16.36
N GLN A 65 -10.27 -0.43 15.78
CA GLN A 65 -11.43 0.23 15.20
C GLN A 65 -12.24 1.01 16.25
N GLU A 66 -12.50 0.42 17.41
CA GLU A 66 -13.20 1.09 18.51
C GLU A 66 -12.44 2.33 18.97
N THR A 67 -11.11 2.23 19.13
CA THR A 67 -10.27 3.37 19.52
C THR A 67 -10.22 4.47 18.46
N LEU A 68 -10.20 4.12 17.17
CA LEU A 68 -10.22 5.08 16.06
C LEU A 68 -11.54 5.85 16.01
N GLN A 69 -12.67 5.15 16.13
CA GLN A 69 -13.99 5.79 16.17
C GLN A 69 -14.12 6.79 17.34
N ILE A 70 -13.53 6.47 18.49
CA ILE A 70 -13.52 7.34 19.66
C ILE A 70 -12.64 8.57 19.42
N ALA A 71 -11.46 8.39 18.84
CA ALA A 71 -10.57 9.49 18.51
C ALA A 71 -11.21 10.47 17.52
N ASP A 72 -11.98 9.95 16.54
CA ASP A 72 -12.70 10.78 15.56
C ASP A 72 -13.90 11.52 16.17
N SER A 73 -14.54 10.96 17.21
CA SER A 73 -15.68 11.57 17.93
C SER A 73 -15.42 11.66 19.44
N PRO A 74 -14.52 12.53 19.89
CA PRO A 74 -14.07 12.59 21.29
C PRO A 74 -15.15 13.05 22.27
N ARG A 75 -16.29 13.55 21.77
CA ARG A 75 -17.38 14.11 22.57
C ARG A 75 -18.45 13.10 23.00
N SER A 76 -18.47 11.90 22.41
CA SER A 76 -19.52 10.90 22.66
C SER A 76 -19.07 9.75 23.56
N ARG A 77 -17.76 9.46 23.62
CA ARG A 77 -17.18 8.41 24.48
C ARG A 77 -15.76 8.80 24.88
N THR A 78 -15.50 8.86 26.18
CA THR A 78 -14.16 8.92 26.77
C THR A 78 -13.81 7.53 27.29
N TYR A 79 -12.62 7.03 26.95
CA TYR A 79 -12.07 5.86 27.65
C TYR A 79 -11.66 6.33 29.06
N ALA A 80 -12.23 5.72 30.09
CA ALA A 80 -11.63 5.75 31.41
C ALA A 80 -10.50 4.71 31.40
N PHE A 81 -9.27 5.20 31.47
CA PHE A 81 -8.08 4.36 31.63
C PHE A 81 -7.93 3.98 33.10
#